data_AF-A0A2G4FP38-F1
#
_entry.id   AF-A0A2G4FP38-F1
#
_cell.length_a   1.000
_cell.length_b   1.000
_cell.length_c   1.000
_cell.angle_alpha   90.00
_cell.angle_beta   90.00
_cell.angle_gamma   90.00
#
_symmetry.space_group_name_H-M   'P 1'
#
loop_
_entity.id
_entity.type
_entity.pdbx_description
1 polymer ?
#
loop_
_entity_poly.entity_id
_entity_poly.type
_entity_poly.pdbx_seq_one_letter_code
_entity_poly.pdbx_strand_id
1 'polypeptide(L)'
;CFIGGFATDWFLRQGKSRTWARRTPAVFGNIACGLCYFSALYFLNQKDAMFFAISIAFAGFCNDLTMGATWATCQDIGQRHAAIVSGTMNMIGNLGGFVVTILTGKILEWSKTNYRIEHAIEDSTRLIGNELATAQFPGYQFNLIMFGLVYMVGAALWFVIDANKPLLHEES
;
A
#
# COMPACT_ATOMS: atom_id res chain seq x y z
N CYS A 1 0.44 -2.36 14.12
CA CYS A 1 -0.21 -3.60 14.62
C CYS A 1 -1.09 -3.45 15.88
N PHE A 2 -0.60 -2.91 17.01
CA PHE A 2 -1.35 -2.91 18.30
C PHE A 2 -2.70 -2.18 18.23
N ILE A 3 -2.72 -0.98 17.64
CA ILE A 3 -3.93 -0.16 17.52
C ILE A 3 -4.93 -0.77 16.51
N GLY A 4 -4.43 -1.38 15.44
CA GLY A 4 -5.27 -2.09 14.47
C GLY A 4 -5.98 -3.29 15.11
N GLY A 5 -5.24 -4.10 15.88
CA GLY A 5 -5.82 -5.19 16.66
C GLY A 5 -6.86 -4.71 17.67
N PHE A 6 -6.53 -3.67 18.45
CA PHE A 6 -7.45 -3.07 19.40
C PHE A 6 -8.73 -2.53 18.75
N ALA A 7 -8.63 -1.84 17.62
CA ALA A 7 -9.78 -1.32 16.89
C ALA A 7 -10.69 -2.47 16.40
N THR A 8 -10.09 -3.55 15.90
CA THR A 8 -10.81 -4.73 15.42
C THR A 8 -11.54 -5.44 16.56
N ASP A 9 -10.88 -5.61 17.71
CA ASP A 9 -11.46 -6.21 18.91
C ASP A 9 -12.56 -5.34 19.53
N TRP A 10 -12.39 -4.02 19.49
CA TRP A 10 -13.42 -3.08 19.93
C TRP A 10 -14.68 -3.19 19.08
N PHE A 11 -14.58 -3.28 17.75
CA PHE A 11 -15.74 -3.47 16.87
C PHE A 11 -16.45 -4.81 17.08
N LEU A 12 -15.71 -5.89 17.37
CA LEU A 12 -16.30 -7.19 17.72
C LEU A 12 -17.06 -7.14 19.05
N ARG A 13 -16.55 -6.43 20.05
CA ARG A 13 -17.21 -6.24 21.36
C ARG A 13 -18.50 -5.43 21.28
N GLN A 14 -18.70 -4.65 20.21
CA GLN A 14 -19.93 -3.90 19.94
C GLN A 14 -21.02 -4.76 19.26
N GLY A 15 -20.82 -6.07 19.10
CA GLY A 15 -21.82 -6.98 18.53
C GLY A 15 -21.96 -6.90 17.00
N LYS A 16 -21.03 -6.25 16.30
CA LYS A 16 -21.03 -6.21 14.83
C LYS A 16 -20.56 -7.55 14.25
N SER A 17 -21.14 -7.96 13.11
CA SER A 17 -20.75 -9.20 12.43
C SER A 17 -19.23 -9.22 12.12
N ARG A 18 -18.63 -10.43 12.09
CA ARG A 18 -17.19 -10.60 11.84
C ARG A 18 -16.73 -9.89 10.57
N THR A 19 -17.51 -9.98 9.49
CA THR A 19 -17.25 -9.25 8.24
C THR A 19 -17.16 -7.73 8.41
N TRP A 20 -18.04 -7.11 9.19
CA TRP A 20 -17.97 -5.67 9.46
C TRP A 20 -16.79 -5.29 10.35
N ALA A 21 -16.49 -6.10 11.36
CA ALA A 21 -15.37 -5.86 12.24
C ALA A 21 -14.02 -5.96 11.52
N ARG A 22 -13.89 -6.82 10.51
CA ARG A 22 -12.67 -6.94 9.69
C ARG A 22 -12.60 -5.91 8.56
N ARG A 23 -13.69 -5.65 7.85
CA ARG A 23 -13.72 -4.71 6.70
C ARG A 23 -13.46 -3.26 7.12
N THR A 24 -14.08 -2.80 8.20
CA THR A 24 -14.03 -1.38 8.59
C THR A 24 -12.60 -0.87 8.83
N PRO A 25 -11.77 -1.51 9.70
CA PRO A 25 -10.39 -1.06 9.91
C PRO A 25 -9.53 -1.21 8.66
N ALA A 26 -9.77 -2.23 7.83
CA ALA A 26 -8.99 -2.45 6.63
C ALA A 26 -9.29 -1.43 5.52
N VAL A 27 -10.58 -1.14 5.26
CA VAL A 27 -11.00 -0.11 4.31
C VAL A 27 -10.51 1.26 4.77
N PHE A 28 -10.72 1.59 6.04
CA PHE A 28 -10.27 2.88 6.59
C PHE A 28 -8.75 3.03 6.50
N GLY A 29 -7.99 1.99 6.88
CA GLY A 29 -6.54 1.99 6.80
C GLY A 29 -6.02 2.16 5.37
N ASN A 30 -6.61 1.44 4.39
CA ASN A 30 -6.24 1.58 2.99
C ASN A 30 -6.58 2.96 2.40
N ILE A 31 -7.78 3.49 2.68
CA ILE A 31 -8.16 4.84 2.22
C ILE A 31 -7.26 5.89 2.86
N ALA A 32 -7.03 5.82 4.17
CA ALA A 32 -6.14 6.74 4.86
C ALA A 32 -4.72 6.69 4.30
N CYS A 33 -4.19 5.49 4.03
CA CYS A 33 -2.89 5.31 3.40
C CYS A 33 -2.83 5.94 2.00
N GLY A 34 -3.85 5.69 1.16
CA GLY A 34 -3.96 6.29 -0.17
C GLY A 34 -3.99 7.83 -0.12
N LEU A 35 -4.78 8.40 0.78
CA LEU A 35 -4.82 9.85 1.02
C LEU A 35 -3.46 10.40 1.48
N CYS A 36 -2.71 9.66 2.28
CA CYS A 36 -1.36 10.06 2.70
C CYS A 36 -0.36 10.05 1.54
N TYR A 37 -0.47 9.13 0.59
CA TYR A 37 0.36 9.17 -0.62
C TYR A 37 0.00 10.36 -1.52
N PHE A 38 -1.28 10.73 -1.62
CA PHE A 38 -1.69 11.94 -2.33
C PHE A 38 -1.27 13.22 -1.60
N SER A 39 -1.30 13.26 -0.26
CA SER A 39 -0.75 14.39 0.50
C SER A 39 0.77 14.47 0.37
N ALA A 40 1.48 13.33 0.38
CA ALA A 40 2.91 13.28 0.13
C ALA A 40 3.24 13.83 -1.27
N LEU A 41 2.46 13.50 -2.30
CA LEU A 41 2.60 14.10 -3.63
C LEU A 41 2.43 15.62 -3.60
N TYR A 42 1.44 16.14 -2.87
CA TYR A 42 1.22 17.58 -2.72
C TYR A 42 2.43 18.26 -2.06
N PHE A 43 2.95 17.73 -0.95
CA PHE A 43 4.10 18.32 -0.25
C PHE A 43 5.42 18.15 -1.01
N LEU A 44 5.57 17.07 -1.78
CA LEU A 44 6.70 16.90 -2.71
C LEU A 44 6.75 18.06 -3.72
N ASN A 45 5.60 18.47 -4.26
CA ASN A 45 5.51 19.60 -5.19
C ASN A 45 5.83 20.95 -4.55
N GLN A 46 5.51 21.11 -3.27
CA GLN A 46 5.86 22.30 -2.50
C GLN A 46 7.32 22.31 -2.01
N LYS A 47 8.08 21.24 -2.29
CA LYS A 47 9.47 21.02 -1.80
C LYS A 47 9.56 21.06 -0.27
N ASP A 48 8.48 20.71 0.41
CA ASP A 48 8.43 20.68 1.87
C ASP A 48 8.78 19.27 2.38
N ALA A 49 10.04 19.12 2.78
CA ALA A 49 10.58 17.84 3.23
C ALA A 49 9.95 17.34 4.53
N MET A 50 9.54 18.23 5.44
CA MET A 50 8.98 17.81 6.73
C MET A 50 7.59 17.22 6.57
N PHE A 51 6.69 17.92 5.89
CA PHE A 51 5.32 17.43 5.70
C PHE A 51 5.25 16.24 4.73
N PHE A 52 6.19 16.14 3.79
CA PHE A 52 6.38 14.92 3.00
C PHE A 52 6.74 13.73 3.90
N ALA A 53 7.76 13.86 4.76
CA ALA A 53 8.18 12.79 5.66
C ALA A 53 7.06 12.37 6.63
N ILE A 54 6.33 13.34 7.20
CA ILE A 54 5.19 13.07 8.07
C ILE A 54 4.08 12.32 7.31
N SER A 55 3.78 12.71 6.08
CA SER A 55 2.77 12.03 5.25
C SER A 55 3.14 10.58 4.99
N ILE A 56 4.40 10.29 4.64
CA ILE A 56 4.88 8.92 4.43
C ILE A 56 4.90 8.11 5.74
N ALA A 57 5.31 8.72 6.86
CA ALA A 57 5.28 8.06 8.17
C ALA A 57 3.85 7.69 8.58
N PHE A 58 2.89 8.59 8.36
CA PHE A 58 1.49 8.33 8.64
C PHE A 58 0.89 7.29 7.67
N ALA A 59 1.31 7.27 6.41
CA ALA A 59 0.96 6.20 5.47
C ALA A 59 1.40 4.83 5.99
N GLY A 60 2.64 4.73 6.51
CA GLY A 60 3.16 3.52 7.16
C GLY A 60 2.33 3.11 8.38
N PHE A 61 1.97 4.07 9.24
CA PHE A 61 1.09 3.83 10.38
C PHE A 61 -0.29 3.27 9.95
N CYS A 62 -0.92 3.85 8.92
CA CYS A 62 -2.21 3.38 8.40
C CYS A 62 -2.13 1.98 7.78
N ASN A 63 -1.03 1.66 7.09
CA ASN A 63 -0.77 0.31 6.60
C ASN A 63 -0.73 -0.69 7.77
N ASP A 64 -0.07 -0.31 8.86
CA ASP A 64 0.10 -1.11 10.07
C ASP A 64 -1.22 -1.37 10.83
N LEU A 65 -2.23 -0.52 10.66
CA LEU A 65 -3.59 -0.74 11.16
C LEU A 65 -4.31 -1.82 10.35
N THR A 66 -4.06 -1.85 9.04
CA THR A 66 -4.69 -2.79 8.09
C THR A 66 -4.16 -4.21 8.31
N MET A 67 -2.87 -4.36 8.62
CA MET A 67 -2.22 -5.66 8.80
C MET A 67 -2.98 -6.59 9.76
N GLY A 68 -3.39 -6.09 10.93
CA GLY A 68 -4.12 -6.92 11.90
C GLY A 68 -5.45 -7.48 11.36
N ALA A 69 -6.18 -6.66 10.60
CA ALA A 69 -7.44 -7.08 9.99
C ALA A 69 -7.22 -8.11 8.86
N THR A 70 -6.17 -7.96 8.06
CA THR A 70 -5.82 -8.90 6.99
C THR A 70 -5.52 -10.29 7.53
N TRP A 71 -4.65 -10.39 8.55
CA TRP A 71 -4.29 -11.66 9.17
C TRP A 71 -5.49 -12.34 9.83
N ALA A 72 -6.31 -11.58 10.55
CA ALA A 72 -7.51 -12.13 11.18
C ALA A 72 -8.55 -12.60 10.16
N THR A 73 -8.65 -11.94 9.01
CA THR A 73 -9.52 -12.36 7.90
C THR A 73 -9.07 -13.68 7.29
N CYS A 74 -7.76 -13.88 7.10
CA CYS A 74 -7.22 -15.17 6.65
C CYS A 74 -7.53 -16.31 7.64
N GLN A 75 -7.52 -16.03 8.94
CA GLN A 75 -7.90 -17.01 9.97
C GLN A 75 -9.40 -17.32 9.93
N ASP A 76 -10.25 -16.29 9.86
CA ASP A 76 -11.71 -16.44 9.83
C ASP A 76 -12.17 -17.22 8.58
N ILE A 77 -11.57 -16.95 7.40
CA ILE A 77 -11.91 -17.62 6.13
C ILE A 77 -11.25 -19.01 6.01
N GLY A 78 -10.01 -19.14 6.46
CA GLY A 78 -9.22 -20.36 6.29
C GLY A 78 -9.50 -21.45 7.31
N GLN A 79 -9.99 -21.11 8.51
CA GLN A 79 -10.32 -22.06 9.58
C GLN A 79 -9.23 -23.13 9.78
N ARG A 80 -9.55 -24.41 9.58
CA ARG A 80 -8.59 -25.54 9.70
C ARG A 80 -7.39 -25.43 8.74
N HIS A 81 -7.53 -24.67 7.66
CA HIS A 81 -6.50 -24.39 6.65
C HIS A 81 -5.95 -22.95 6.74
N ALA A 82 -6.12 -22.26 7.88
CA ALA A 82 -5.68 -20.87 8.07
C ALA A 82 -4.19 -20.64 7.76
N ALA A 83 -3.34 -21.64 8.01
CA ALA A 83 -1.91 -21.58 7.70
C ALA A 83 -1.65 -21.50 6.18
N ILE A 84 -2.39 -22.27 5.36
CA ILE A 84 -2.25 -22.27 3.90
C ILE A 84 -2.75 -20.97 3.31
N VAL A 85 -3.89 -20.47 3.79
CA VAL A 85 -4.48 -19.18 3.34
C VAL A 85 -3.54 -18.03 3.67
N SER A 86 -3.03 -17.97 4.90
CA SER A 86 -2.08 -16.93 5.33
C SER A 86 -0.73 -17.05 4.61
N GLY A 87 -0.26 -18.27 4.33
CA GLY A 87 0.93 -18.51 3.53
C GLY A 87 0.77 -17.99 2.09
N THR A 88 -0.38 -18.25 1.48
CA THR A 88 -0.70 -17.76 0.13
C THR A 88 -0.76 -16.24 0.09
N MET A 89 -1.39 -15.61 1.09
CA MET A 89 -1.40 -14.16 1.25
C MET A 89 0.03 -13.58 1.29
N ASN A 90 0.93 -14.17 2.08
CA ASN A 90 2.32 -13.71 2.16
C ASN A 90 3.09 -13.89 0.85
N MET A 91 2.86 -14.99 0.12
CA MET A 91 3.47 -15.19 -1.19
C MET A 91 3.03 -14.10 -2.17
N ILE A 92 1.73 -13.79 -2.22
CA ILE A 92 1.20 -12.71 -3.07
C ILE A 92 1.77 -11.35 -2.64
N GLY A 93 1.84 -11.08 -1.34
CA GLY A 93 2.41 -9.84 -0.80
C GLY A 93 3.89 -9.65 -1.18
N ASN A 94 4.71 -10.69 -1.03
CA ASN A 94 6.13 -10.65 -1.40
C ASN A 94 6.32 -10.54 -2.92
N LEU A 95 5.50 -11.22 -3.71
CA LEU A 95 5.52 -11.08 -5.17
C LEU A 95 5.15 -9.65 -5.59
N GLY A 96 4.13 -9.06 -4.95
CA GLY A 96 3.76 -7.66 -5.16
C GLY A 96 4.91 -6.71 -4.83
N GLY A 97 5.58 -6.92 -3.70
CA GLY A 97 6.78 -6.16 -3.31
C GLY A 97 7.89 -6.25 -4.36
N PHE A 98 8.21 -7.46 -4.83
CA PHE A 98 9.21 -7.68 -5.89
C PHE A 98 8.86 -6.94 -7.19
N VAL A 99 7.61 -7.06 -7.66
CA VAL A 99 7.14 -6.39 -8.88
C VAL A 99 7.21 -4.88 -8.73
N VAL A 100 6.76 -4.34 -7.60
CA VAL A 100 6.80 -2.90 -7.30
C VAL A 100 8.22 -2.35 -7.29
N THR A 101 9.17 -3.05 -6.68
CA THR A 101 10.58 -2.62 -6.66
C THR A 101 11.15 -2.48 -8.07
N ILE A 102 10.89 -3.47 -8.93
CA ILE A 102 11.33 -3.42 -10.34
C ILE A 102 10.65 -2.27 -11.09
N LEU A 103 9.32 -2.13 -10.95
CA LEU A 103 8.57 -1.07 -11.62
C LEU A 103 9.04 0.32 -11.19
N THR A 104 9.26 0.52 -9.90
CA THR A 104 9.76 1.79 -9.35
C THR A 104 11.10 2.17 -9.98
N GLY A 105 12.02 1.21 -10.09
CA GLY A 105 13.31 1.40 -10.75
C GLY A 105 13.15 1.79 -12.23
N LYS A 106 12.32 1.06 -12.98
CA LYS A 106 12.05 1.35 -14.40
C LYS A 106 11.40 2.72 -14.62
N ILE A 107 10.48 3.13 -13.76
CA ILE A 107 9.84 4.45 -13.81
C ILE A 107 10.87 5.56 -13.60
N LEU A 108 11.79 5.39 -12.64
CA LEU A 108 12.85 6.35 -12.40
C LEU A 108 13.87 6.40 -13.54
N GLU A 109 14.19 5.27 -14.16
CA GLU A 109 15.01 5.22 -15.37
C GLU A 109 14.36 5.94 -16.54
N TRP A 110 13.09 5.65 -16.82
CA TRP A 110 12.30 6.33 -17.83
C TRP A 110 12.29 7.86 -17.61
N SER A 111 12.08 8.30 -16.37
CA SER A 111 12.11 9.71 -15.99
C SER A 111 13.46 10.37 -16.32
N LYS A 112 14.58 9.70 -15.96
CA LYS A 112 15.93 10.19 -16.27
C LYS A 112 16.21 10.24 -17.78
N THR A 113 15.76 9.24 -18.54
CA THR A 113 15.93 9.19 -20.00
C THR A 113 15.20 10.35 -20.67
N ASN A 114 13.96 10.65 -20.27
CA ASN A 114 13.22 11.79 -20.83
C ASN A 114 13.92 13.12 -20.57
N TYR A 115 14.43 13.31 -19.35
CA TYR A 115 15.19 14.52 -19.00
C TYR A 115 16.44 14.71 -19.88
N ARG A 116 17.16 13.62 -20.16
CA ARG A 116 18.35 13.64 -21.03
C ARG A 116 18.03 14.02 -22.46
N ILE A 117 16.93 13.48 -23.00
CA ILE A 117 16.47 13.81 -24.36
C ILE A 117 16.13 15.29 -24.47
N GLU A 118 15.43 15.84 -23.48
CA GLU A 118 15.02 17.25 -23.47
C GLU A 118 16.22 18.22 -23.40
N HIS A 119 17.27 17.82 -22.69
CA HIS A 119 18.47 18.64 -22.49
C HIS A 119 19.63 18.28 -23.45
N ALA A 120 19.39 17.40 -24.43
CA ALA A 120 20.39 16.87 -25.36
C ALA A 120 21.68 16.36 -24.67
N ILE A 121 21.53 15.72 -23.50
CA ILE A 121 22.64 15.18 -22.71
C ILE A 121 22.96 13.77 -23.20
N GLU A 122 24.24 13.50 -23.44
CA GLU A 122 24.71 12.17 -23.85
C GLU A 122 24.44 11.11 -22.77
N ASP A 123 24.04 9.90 -23.18
CA ASP A 123 23.71 8.79 -22.27
C ASP A 123 24.89 8.33 -21.41
N SER A 124 26.12 8.61 -21.84
CA SER A 124 27.36 8.34 -21.10
C SER A 124 27.59 9.31 -19.92
N THR A 125 26.94 10.48 -19.94
CA THR A 125 27.18 11.56 -18.97
C THR A 125 26.39 11.35 -17.70
N ARG A 126 27.06 11.03 -16.58
CA ARG A 126 26.39 10.79 -15.30
C ARG A 126 25.73 12.07 -14.78
N LEU A 127 24.41 12.01 -14.57
CA LEU A 127 23.65 13.06 -13.88
C LEU A 127 24.04 13.07 -12.39
N ILE A 128 24.43 14.24 -11.86
CA ILE A 128 24.87 14.40 -10.47
C ILE A 128 24.21 15.65 -9.85
N GLY A 129 23.95 15.59 -8.55
CA GLY A 129 23.45 16.74 -7.78
C GLY A 129 22.06 17.18 -8.22
N ASN A 130 21.90 18.47 -8.51
CA ASN A 130 20.60 19.08 -8.80
C ASN A 130 19.99 18.57 -10.11
N GLU A 131 20.80 18.25 -11.12
CA GLU A 131 20.31 17.70 -12.39
C GLU A 131 19.69 16.32 -12.19
N LEU A 132 20.32 15.47 -11.37
CA LEU A 132 19.77 14.17 -11.02
C LEU A 132 18.45 14.30 -10.25
N ALA A 133 18.39 15.23 -9.28
CA ALA A 133 17.18 15.47 -8.51
C ALA A 133 16.02 15.92 -9.41
N THR A 134 16.27 16.85 -10.34
CA THR A 134 15.27 17.30 -11.33
C THR A 134 14.85 16.17 -12.26
N ALA A 135 15.81 15.38 -12.75
CA ALA A 135 15.54 14.26 -13.66
C ALA A 135 14.70 13.15 -13.03
N GLN A 136 14.84 12.91 -11.72
CA GLN A 136 14.08 11.89 -11.00
C GLN A 136 12.74 12.40 -10.47
N PHE A 137 12.56 13.71 -10.36
CA PHE A 137 11.37 14.33 -9.77
C PHE A 137 10.05 13.84 -10.38
N PRO A 138 9.85 13.82 -11.71
CA PRO A 138 8.60 13.31 -12.29
C PRO A 138 8.42 11.80 -12.07
N GLY A 139 9.50 11.02 -12.05
CA GLY A 139 9.46 9.61 -11.70
C GLY A 139 8.98 9.36 -10.27
N TYR A 140 9.41 10.18 -9.29
CA TYR A 140 8.93 10.08 -7.91
C TYR A 140 7.44 10.44 -7.79
N GLN A 141 6.98 11.49 -8.49
CA GLN A 141 5.56 11.84 -8.54
C GLN A 141 4.71 10.68 -9.06
N PHE A 142 5.14 10.06 -10.16
CA PHE A 142 4.43 8.93 -10.76
C PHE A 142 4.36 7.72 -9.81
N ASN A 143 5.45 7.42 -9.11
CA ASN A 143 5.46 6.36 -8.10
C ASN A 143 4.49 6.64 -6.95
N LEU A 144 4.44 7.87 -6.43
CA LEU A 144 3.51 8.24 -5.35
C LEU A 144 2.05 8.11 -5.78
N ILE A 145 1.72 8.54 -7.02
CA ILE A 145 0.38 8.37 -7.59
C ILE A 145 0.04 6.88 -7.69
N MET A 146 0.95 6.07 -8.24
CA MET A 146 0.78 4.63 -8.38
C MET A 146 0.52 3.96 -7.03
N PHE A 147 1.30 4.28 -5.99
CA PHE A 147 1.07 3.77 -4.64
C PHE A 147 -0.29 4.20 -4.08
N GLY A 148 -0.65 5.48 -4.20
CA GLY A 148 -1.95 5.97 -3.78
C GLY A 148 -3.11 5.20 -4.42
N LEU A 149 -3.03 4.97 -5.74
CA LEU A 149 -4.04 4.21 -6.48
C LEU A 149 -4.12 2.74 -6.06
N VAL A 150 -2.99 2.08 -5.83
CA VAL A 150 -2.96 0.68 -5.36
C VAL A 150 -3.69 0.55 -4.02
N TYR A 151 -3.49 1.49 -3.09
CA TYR A 151 -4.22 1.50 -1.82
C TYR A 151 -5.72 1.76 -2.00
N MET A 152 -6.12 2.62 -2.93
CA MET A 152 -7.54 2.85 -3.23
C MET A 152 -8.21 1.63 -3.85
N VAL A 153 -7.52 0.93 -4.75
CA VAL A 153 -7.98 -0.36 -5.29
C VAL A 153 -8.06 -1.40 -4.19
N GLY A 154 -7.06 -1.46 -3.30
CA GLY A 154 -7.09 -2.31 -2.12
C GLY A 154 -8.32 -2.06 -1.24
N ALA A 155 -8.65 -0.80 -0.96
CA ALA A 155 -9.86 -0.43 -0.23
C ALA A 155 -11.14 -0.89 -0.95
N ALA A 156 -11.20 -0.76 -2.28
CA ALA A 156 -12.34 -1.23 -3.07
C ALA A 156 -12.49 -2.76 -2.99
N LEU A 157 -11.39 -3.50 -3.13
CA LEU A 157 -11.38 -4.97 -3.04
C LEU A 157 -11.81 -5.47 -1.66
N TRP A 158 -11.50 -4.73 -0.59
CA TRP A 158 -11.93 -5.07 0.75
C TRP A 158 -13.46 -5.11 0.93
N PHE A 159 -14.23 -4.36 0.13
CA PHE A 159 -15.69 -4.47 0.15
C PHE A 159 -16.22 -5.80 -0.37
N VAL A 160 -15.44 -6.50 -1.19
CA VAL A 160 -15.80 -7.81 -1.77
C VAL A 160 -15.56 -8.95 -0.78
N ILE A 161 -14.59 -8.80 0.14
CA ILE A 161 -14.15 -9.88 1.04
C ILE A 161 -15.20 -10.18 2.11
N ASP A 162 -15.82 -11.36 2.10
CA ASP A 162 -16.76 -11.80 3.15
C ASP A 162 -16.09 -12.76 4.14
N ALA A 163 -15.83 -12.28 5.36
CA ALA A 163 -15.18 -13.08 6.40
C ALA A 163 -16.10 -14.13 7.03
N ASN A 164 -17.41 -14.11 6.75
CA ASN A 164 -18.36 -15.10 7.27
C ASN A 164 -18.45 -16.36 6.40
N LYS A 165 -17.87 -16.35 5.19
CA LYS A 165 -17.93 -17.49 4.26
C LYS A 165 -16.60 -18.24 4.27
N PRO A 166 -16.52 -19.43 4.89
CA PRO A 166 -15.31 -20.24 4.84
C PRO A 166 -15.04 -20.71 3.41
N LEU A 167 -13.76 -20.92 3.08
CA LEU A 167 -13.33 -21.36 1.75
C LEU A 167 -13.80 -22.78 1.39
N LEU A 168 -13.93 -23.64 2.40
CA LEU A 168 -14.43 -25.00 2.25
C LEU A 168 -15.60 -25.16 3.23
N HIS A 169 -16.75 -25.57 2.70
CA HIS A 169 -17.82 -26.09 3.53
C HIS A 169 -17.44 -27.53 3.88
N GLU A 170 -17.25 -27.84 5.15
CA GLU A 170 -17.04 -29.22 5.57
C GLU A 170 -18.29 -30.02 5.19
N GLU A 171 -18.14 -31.03 4.32
CA GLU A 171 -19.10 -32.12 4.23
C GLU A 171 -18.99 -32.88 5.56
N SER A 172 -20.05 -32.75 6.37
CA SER A 172 -20.22 -33.45 7.65
C SER A 172 -20.28 -34.96 7.49
#